data_AF-A0A661KL55-F1
#
_entry.id   AF-A0A661KL55-F1
#
_cell.length_a   1.000
_cell.length_b   1.000
_cell.length_c   1.000
_cell.angle_alpha   90.00
_cell.angle_beta   90.00
_cell.angle_gamma   90.00
#
_symmetry.space_group_name_H-M   'P 1'
#
loop_
_entity.id
_entity.type
_entity.pdbx_description
1 polymer ?
#
loop_
_entity_poly.entity_id
_entity_poly.type
_entity_poly.pdbx_seq_one_letter_code
_entity_poly.pdbx_strand_id
1 'polypeptide(L)'
;MPKKKWTKKELEEKKKQLEERLKEIAASEVAILRRLKEYREKHGSKFFRPFPYQQKVIDLLHQGKKIVVFQGGNQIGKEQPYDAIVYTPDGAKTMEEIEVGDYVIGADGQPHRVVGTYDQGIKPVYRVTFDDGSSTECGLDHLWLFIPPSRRFKKLTRFGNPSPCFKKYMIRPLKYILLRWGSHPKPGQRISIPVCLPVQFKCKRNFIIHPYILGVLIGDGALTCNSVGVSCHDKDLEILEKCKRLIPDEMKIVYRSAYDYNFIGKNHGTNIFLSEIRRLGLNVKSESKFIPDEYKYTSAENRIELLKGLMDTDGS
;
A
#
# COMPACT_ATOMS: atom_id res chain seq x y z
N MET A 1 25.40 42.85 -13.31
CA MET A 1 26.63 42.48 -14.06
C MET A 1 26.61 43.19 -15.41
N PRO A 2 27.65 43.98 -15.77
CA PRO A 2 27.66 44.68 -17.06
C PRO A 2 27.74 43.66 -18.20
N LYS A 3 26.93 43.86 -19.26
CA LYS A 3 26.96 43.03 -20.47
C LYS A 3 28.34 43.20 -21.13
N LYS A 4 29.14 42.12 -21.21
CA LYS A 4 30.41 42.11 -21.96
C LYS A 4 30.12 42.56 -23.40
N LYS A 5 30.63 43.73 -23.81
CA LYS A 5 30.59 44.19 -25.20
C LYS A 5 31.66 43.42 -25.96
N TRP A 6 31.23 42.45 -26.77
CA TRP A 6 32.11 41.67 -27.62
C TRP A 6 32.64 42.57 -28.73
N THR A 7 33.94 42.52 -28.98
CA THR A 7 34.54 43.18 -30.13
C THR A 7 34.15 42.43 -31.41
N LYS A 8 34.13 43.12 -32.56
CA LYS A 8 33.79 42.51 -33.86
C LYS A 8 34.65 41.28 -34.17
N LYS A 9 35.94 41.35 -33.80
CA LYS A 9 36.90 40.25 -33.95
C LYS A 9 36.54 39.02 -33.11
N GLU A 10 36.14 39.20 -31.84
CA GLU A 10 35.71 38.08 -30.98
C GLU A 10 34.41 37.43 -31.49
N LEU A 11 33.49 38.20 -32.08
CA LEU A 11 32.26 37.68 -32.69
C LEU A 11 32.56 36.83 -33.94
N GLU A 12 33.47 37.28 -34.79
CA GLU A 12 33.92 36.55 -35.99
C GLU A 12 34.56 35.20 -35.61
N GLU A 13 35.43 35.19 -34.61
CA GLU A 13 36.10 33.99 -34.09
C GLU A 13 35.09 32.97 -33.54
N LYS A 14 34.10 33.43 -32.78
CA LYS A 14 33.06 32.58 -32.18
C LYS A 14 32.10 32.02 -33.24
N LYS A 15 31.81 32.80 -34.28
CA LYS A 15 31.01 32.35 -35.43
C LYS A 15 31.74 31.23 -36.17
N LYS A 16 33.04 31.37 -36.42
CA LYS A 16 33.87 30.34 -37.05
C LYS A 16 33.89 29.03 -36.24
N GLN A 17 34.07 29.13 -34.92
CA GLN A 17 34.00 27.95 -34.02
C GLN A 17 32.63 27.27 -34.03
N LEU A 18 31.54 28.04 -34.10
CA LEU A 18 30.19 27.49 -34.20
C LEU A 18 29.95 26.78 -35.55
N GLU A 19 30.45 27.35 -36.64
CA GLU A 19 30.35 26.74 -37.98
C GLU A 19 31.15 25.43 -38.08
N GLU A 20 32.34 25.36 -37.49
CA GLU A 20 33.10 24.10 -37.38
C GLU A 20 32.37 23.05 -36.54
N ARG A 21 31.83 23.44 -35.39
CA ARG A 21 31.06 22.53 -34.53
C ARG A 21 29.77 22.04 -35.19
N LEU A 22 29.10 22.88 -35.97
CA LEU A 22 27.94 22.49 -36.79
C LEU A 22 28.32 21.47 -37.88
N LYS A 23 29.48 21.64 -38.52
CA LYS A 23 29.99 20.67 -39.49
C LYS A 23 30.33 19.32 -38.85
N GLU A 24 30.92 19.31 -37.66
CA GLU A 24 31.18 18.07 -36.91
C GLU A 24 29.90 17.34 -36.51
N ILE A 25 28.90 18.08 -36.00
CA ILE A 25 27.59 17.51 -35.64
C ILE A 25 26.92 16.91 -36.88
N ALA A 26 26.86 17.67 -37.99
CA ALA A 26 26.29 17.19 -39.24
C ALA A 26 27.01 15.94 -39.78
N ALA A 27 28.35 15.91 -39.69
CA ALA A 27 29.13 14.73 -40.08
C ALA A 27 28.82 13.50 -39.21
N SER A 28 28.66 13.69 -37.89
CA SER A 28 28.30 12.61 -36.96
C SER A 28 26.90 12.06 -37.22
N GLU A 29 25.95 12.94 -37.56
CA GLU A 29 24.56 12.58 -37.82
C GLU A 29 24.42 11.84 -39.16
N VAL A 30 25.15 12.29 -40.19
CA VAL A 30 25.26 11.61 -41.48
C VAL A 30 25.90 10.22 -41.32
N ALA A 31 26.91 10.07 -40.45
CA ALA A 31 27.53 8.78 -40.16
C ALA A 31 26.55 7.81 -39.48
N ILE A 32 25.74 8.29 -38.54
CA ILE A 32 24.69 7.51 -37.88
C ILE A 32 23.63 7.05 -38.90
N LEU A 33 23.14 7.97 -39.74
CA LEU A 33 22.15 7.66 -40.77
C LEU A 33 22.66 6.63 -41.77
N ARG A 34 23.93 6.73 -42.17
CA ARG A 34 24.58 5.76 -43.05
C ARG A 34 24.66 4.37 -42.42
N ARG A 35 25.06 4.29 -41.15
CA ARG A 35 25.14 3.02 -40.39
C ARG A 35 23.76 2.36 -40.22
N LEU A 36 22.73 3.17 -39.98
CA LEU A 36 21.34 2.71 -39.91
C LEU A 36 20.84 2.18 -41.27
N LYS A 37 21.21 2.84 -42.37
CA LYS A 37 20.87 2.40 -43.74
C LYS A 37 21.55 1.07 -44.08
N GLU A 38 22.86 0.97 -43.84
CA GLU A 38 23.64 -0.27 -44.07
C GLU A 38 23.09 -1.44 -43.22
N TYR A 39 22.73 -1.17 -41.96
CA TYR A 39 22.12 -2.18 -41.09
C TYR A 39 20.75 -2.63 -41.60
N ARG A 40 19.90 -1.68 -42.04
CA ARG A 40 18.57 -1.95 -42.61
C ARG A 40 18.65 -2.80 -43.88
N GLU A 41 19.58 -2.50 -44.77
CA GLU A 41 19.80 -3.24 -46.02
C GLU A 41 20.31 -4.67 -45.74
N LYS A 42 21.17 -4.84 -44.73
CA LYS A 42 21.79 -6.13 -44.40
C LYS A 42 20.87 -7.09 -43.62
N HIS A 43 20.00 -6.59 -42.75
CA HIS A 43 19.22 -7.45 -41.83
C HIS A 43 17.70 -7.43 -42.12
N GLY A 44 17.22 -6.51 -42.95
CA GLY A 44 15.80 -6.25 -43.13
C GLY A 44 15.12 -5.71 -41.87
N SER A 45 14.01 -4.99 -42.02
CA SER A 45 13.23 -4.41 -40.93
C SER A 45 12.45 -5.44 -40.10
N LYS A 46 13.08 -6.57 -39.69
CA LYS A 46 12.41 -7.65 -38.94
C LYS A 46 12.40 -7.46 -37.43
N PHE A 47 13.08 -6.43 -36.90
CA PHE A 47 13.28 -6.34 -35.44
C PHE A 47 12.05 -5.83 -34.66
N PHE A 48 11.05 -5.27 -35.33
CA PHE A 48 9.92 -4.67 -34.64
C PHE A 48 8.67 -4.73 -35.52
N ARG A 49 7.71 -5.59 -35.15
CA ARG A 49 6.33 -5.49 -35.63
C ARG A 49 5.57 -4.60 -34.66
N PRO A 50 5.29 -3.34 -35.00
CA PRO A 50 4.50 -2.47 -34.13
C PRO A 50 3.11 -3.04 -33.90
N PHE A 51 2.57 -2.90 -32.69
CA PHE A 51 1.16 -3.15 -32.44
C PHE A 51 0.28 -2.26 -33.35
N PRO A 52 -0.97 -2.64 -33.65
CA PRO A 52 -1.82 -1.86 -34.56
C PRO A 52 -1.96 -0.38 -34.20
N TYR A 53 -1.96 -0.03 -32.91
CA TYR A 53 -1.99 1.37 -32.46
C TYR A 53 -0.65 2.08 -32.67
N GLN A 54 0.48 1.38 -32.54
CA GLN A 54 1.82 1.92 -32.82
C GLN A 54 2.01 2.13 -34.33
N GLN A 55 1.51 1.21 -35.17
CA GLN A 55 1.54 1.36 -36.62
C GLN A 55 0.77 2.61 -37.07
N LYS A 56 -0.42 2.86 -36.51
CA LYS A 56 -1.18 4.11 -36.78
C LYS A 56 -0.39 5.38 -36.44
N VAL A 57 0.38 5.37 -35.34
CA VAL A 57 1.24 6.50 -34.96
C VAL A 57 2.42 6.64 -35.93
N ILE A 58 3.03 5.52 -36.33
CA ILE A 58 4.10 5.49 -37.34
C ILE A 58 3.59 6.01 -38.69
N ASP A 59 2.39 5.62 -39.12
CA ASP A 59 1.78 6.10 -40.37
C ASP A 59 1.51 7.60 -40.32
N LEU A 60 1.03 8.12 -39.18
CA LEU A 60 0.86 9.56 -38.94
C LEU A 60 2.20 10.31 -39.02
N LEU A 61 3.29 9.76 -38.46
CA LEU A 61 4.63 10.33 -38.54
C LEU A 61 5.13 10.47 -39.99
N HIS A 62 4.83 9.48 -40.84
CA HIS A 62 5.22 9.51 -42.25
C HIS A 62 4.38 10.46 -43.11
N GLN A 63 3.21 10.92 -42.64
CA GLN A 63 2.35 11.87 -43.36
C GLN A 63 2.84 13.33 -43.28
N GLY A 64 4.02 13.60 -42.71
CA GLY A 64 4.60 14.95 -42.66
C GLY A 64 3.86 15.93 -41.75
N LYS A 65 2.95 15.44 -40.89
CA LYS A 65 2.25 16.26 -39.91
C LYS A 65 3.20 16.62 -38.77
N LYS A 66 3.14 17.87 -38.27
CA LYS A 66 3.83 18.25 -37.03
C LYS A 66 3.23 17.46 -35.87
N ILE A 67 3.97 16.49 -35.36
CA ILE A 67 3.54 15.61 -34.27
C ILE A 67 4.36 15.92 -33.03
N VAL A 68 3.66 16.11 -31.91
CA VAL A 68 4.28 16.18 -30.59
C VAL A 68 4.18 14.78 -29.98
N VAL A 69 5.32 14.11 -29.80
CA VAL A 69 5.40 12.81 -29.13
C VAL A 69 5.66 13.05 -27.65
N PHE A 70 4.70 12.73 -26.79
CA PHE A 70 4.93 12.63 -25.35
C PHE A 70 5.54 11.26 -25.05
N GLN A 71 6.84 11.22 -24.79
CA GLN A 71 7.52 10.00 -24.37
C GLN A 71 7.26 9.77 -22.88
N GLY A 72 6.31 8.91 -22.56
CA GLY A 72 6.23 8.25 -21.26
C GLY A 72 6.89 6.89 -21.39
N GLY A 73 8.01 6.66 -20.69
CA GLY A 73 8.54 5.31 -20.61
C GLY A 73 7.49 4.41 -19.96
N ASN A 74 7.15 3.30 -20.61
CA ASN A 74 6.57 2.17 -19.90
C ASN A 74 7.70 1.51 -19.09
N GLN A 75 7.40 0.86 -17.97
CA GLN A 75 8.38 0.16 -17.11
C GLN A 75 9.44 1.04 -16.41
N ILE A 76 9.29 2.36 -16.40
CA ILE A 76 10.06 3.22 -15.49
C ILE A 76 9.38 3.25 -14.14
N GLY A 77 9.90 2.46 -13.21
CA GLY A 77 10.06 3.00 -11.88
C GLY A 77 8.88 2.84 -10.92
N LYS A 78 8.15 1.72 -10.97
CA LYS A 78 7.02 1.47 -10.03
C LYS A 78 7.25 0.19 -9.24
N GLU A 79 8.51 -0.08 -8.94
CA GLU A 79 8.96 -1.30 -8.28
C GLU A 79 8.71 -1.31 -6.78
N GLN A 80 8.55 -2.54 -6.31
CA GLN A 80 8.52 -3.00 -4.93
C GLN A 80 9.37 -4.29 -4.90
N PRO A 81 10.02 -4.62 -3.77
CA PRO A 81 10.74 -5.89 -3.61
C PRO A 81 9.83 -7.11 -3.83
N TYR A 82 10.44 -8.25 -4.19
CA TYR A 82 9.72 -9.51 -4.42
C TYR A 82 9.11 -10.10 -3.15
N ASP A 83 9.76 -9.89 -2.01
CA ASP A 83 9.30 -10.28 -0.67
C ASP A 83 8.28 -9.30 -0.07
N ALA A 84 7.96 -8.20 -0.77
CA ALA A 84 6.95 -7.26 -0.31
C ALA A 84 5.58 -7.96 -0.18
N ILE A 85 4.97 -7.83 0.99
CA ILE A 85 3.65 -8.42 1.26
C ILE A 85 2.55 -7.60 0.59
N VAL A 86 1.73 -8.28 -0.21
CA VAL A 86 0.55 -7.73 -0.86
C VAL A 86 -0.68 -8.49 -0.38
N TYR A 87 -1.72 -7.77 0.02
CA TYR A 87 -2.99 -8.39 0.38
C TYR A 87 -3.79 -8.75 -0.86
N THR A 88 -4.30 -9.97 -0.87
CA THR A 88 -5.29 -10.49 -1.82
C THR A 88 -6.62 -10.71 -1.09
N PRO A 89 -7.72 -10.96 -1.81
CA PRO A 89 -9.00 -11.28 -1.18
C PRO A 89 -8.99 -12.56 -0.33
N ASP A 90 -7.98 -13.42 -0.54
CA ASP A 90 -7.83 -14.72 0.08
C ASP A 90 -6.77 -14.72 1.21
N GLY A 91 -6.00 -13.64 1.37
CA GLY A 91 -4.97 -13.50 2.39
C GLY A 91 -3.75 -12.71 1.93
N ALA A 92 -2.70 -12.69 2.75
CA ALA A 92 -1.42 -12.11 2.37
C ALA A 92 -0.67 -13.05 1.41
N LYS A 93 -0.02 -12.47 0.39
CA LYS A 93 0.93 -13.14 -0.50
C LYS A 93 2.16 -12.26 -0.65
N THR A 94 3.29 -12.84 -1.05
CA THR A 94 4.45 -12.03 -1.48
C THR A 94 4.21 -11.48 -2.89
N MET A 95 4.89 -10.39 -3.25
CA MET A 95 4.83 -9.80 -4.58
C MET A 95 5.30 -10.78 -5.67
N GLU A 96 6.23 -11.68 -5.33
CA GLU A 96 6.72 -12.77 -6.19
C GLU A 96 5.64 -13.80 -6.55
N GLU A 97 4.76 -14.12 -5.61
CA GLU A 97 3.67 -15.10 -5.79
C GLU A 97 2.50 -14.58 -6.64
N ILE A 98 2.51 -13.29 -7.01
CA ILE A 98 1.43 -12.66 -7.76
C ILE A 98 1.59 -12.91 -9.26
N GLU A 99 0.58 -13.52 -9.87
CA GLU A 99 0.53 -13.78 -11.30
C GLU A 99 -0.52 -12.93 -12.03
N VAL A 100 -0.43 -12.87 -13.37
CA VAL A 100 -1.44 -12.20 -14.18
C VAL A 100 -2.76 -12.96 -14.09
N GLY A 101 -3.82 -12.25 -13.68
CA GLY A 101 -5.13 -12.85 -13.40
C GLY A 101 -5.49 -12.92 -11.92
N ASP A 102 -4.50 -12.83 -11.03
CA ASP A 102 -4.74 -12.74 -9.58
C ASP A 102 -5.43 -11.43 -9.22
N TYR A 103 -5.94 -11.37 -7.99
CA TYR A 103 -6.57 -10.18 -7.42
C TYR A 103 -5.74 -9.65 -6.25
N VAL A 104 -5.46 -8.35 -6.26
CA VAL A 104 -4.79 -7.63 -5.18
C VAL A 104 -5.72 -6.55 -4.63
N ILE A 105 -5.56 -6.19 -3.37
CA ILE A 105 -6.43 -5.21 -2.73
C ILE A 105 -5.95 -3.79 -3.03
N GLY A 106 -6.86 -2.96 -3.53
CA GLY A 106 -6.61 -1.55 -3.82
C GLY A 106 -6.74 -0.65 -2.58
N ALA A 107 -6.41 0.63 -2.76
CA ALA A 107 -6.53 1.65 -1.71
C ALA A 107 -7.99 1.88 -1.25
N ASP A 108 -8.95 1.51 -2.08
CA ASP A 108 -10.39 1.51 -1.80
C ASP A 108 -10.86 0.26 -1.02
N GLY A 109 -9.94 -0.64 -0.66
CA GLY A 109 -10.22 -1.87 0.07
C GLY A 109 -10.80 -2.98 -0.81
N GLN A 110 -10.98 -2.76 -2.12
CA GLN A 110 -11.63 -3.70 -3.03
C GLN A 110 -10.63 -4.54 -3.84
N PRO A 111 -11.01 -5.75 -4.28
CA PRO A 111 -10.21 -6.58 -5.17
C PRO A 111 -10.01 -5.95 -6.56
N HIS A 112 -8.76 -5.87 -7.01
CA HIS A 112 -8.35 -5.38 -8.32
C HIS A 112 -7.59 -6.47 -9.07
N ARG A 113 -7.97 -6.72 -10.32
CA ARG A 113 -7.34 -7.75 -11.14
C ARG A 113 -5.96 -7.30 -11.63
N VAL A 114 -4.97 -8.17 -11.48
CA VAL A 114 -3.62 -8.00 -12.00
C VAL A 114 -3.63 -8.25 -13.50
N VAL A 115 -3.29 -7.22 -14.27
CA VAL A 115 -3.27 -7.28 -15.75
C VAL A 115 -1.89 -7.54 -16.34
N GLY A 116 -0.84 -7.42 -15.54
CA GLY A 116 0.53 -7.59 -15.98
C GLY A 116 1.50 -7.55 -14.81
N THR A 117 2.52 -8.39 -14.87
CA THR A 117 3.67 -8.40 -13.96
C THR A 117 4.91 -8.02 -14.76
N TYR A 118 5.83 -7.28 -14.14
CA TYR A 118 7.00 -6.73 -14.82
C TYR A 118 8.22 -6.83 -13.91
N ASP A 119 9.12 -7.76 -14.24
CA ASP A 119 10.42 -7.83 -13.58
C ASP A 119 11.25 -6.56 -13.88
N GLN A 120 11.90 -6.04 -12.86
CA GLN A 120 12.74 -4.85 -12.91
C GLN A 120 14.23 -5.17 -12.70
N GLY A 121 14.57 -6.43 -12.44
CA GLY A 121 15.92 -6.88 -12.12
C GLY A 121 16.42 -6.35 -10.78
N ILE A 122 17.73 -6.43 -10.58
CA ILE A 122 18.38 -5.99 -9.35
C ILE A 122 18.50 -4.46 -9.36
N LYS A 123 17.85 -3.80 -8.40
CA LYS A 123 17.90 -2.35 -8.20
C LYS A 123 18.08 -2.01 -6.72
N PRO A 124 18.66 -0.84 -6.40
CA PRO A 124 18.66 -0.33 -5.03
C PRO A 124 17.23 -0.13 -4.51
N VAL A 125 16.97 -0.63 -3.31
CA VAL A 125 15.69 -0.49 -2.60
C VAL A 125 15.87 0.40 -1.38
N TYR A 126 14.84 1.15 -1.03
CA TYR A 126 14.86 2.13 0.06
C TYR A 126 13.72 1.85 1.01
N ARG A 127 14.01 1.79 2.31
CA ARG A 127 13.02 1.68 3.37
C ARG A 127 12.43 3.04 3.70
N VAL A 128 11.11 3.14 3.64
CA VAL A 128 10.32 4.29 4.05
C VAL A 128 9.63 3.95 5.37
N THR A 129 9.95 4.68 6.43
CA THR A 129 9.35 4.50 7.76
C THR A 129 8.37 5.63 8.04
N PHE A 130 7.18 5.27 8.53
CA PHE A 130 6.10 6.18 8.87
C PHE A 130 6.18 6.62 10.34
N ASP A 131 5.34 7.59 10.71
CA ASP A 131 5.30 8.14 12.07
C ASP A 131 4.72 7.17 13.11
N ASP A 132 3.94 6.18 12.67
CA ASP A 132 3.44 5.06 13.48
C ASP A 132 4.45 3.91 13.65
N GLY A 133 5.66 4.04 13.08
CA GLY A 133 6.69 3.02 13.11
C GLY A 133 6.55 1.92 12.06
N SER A 134 5.44 1.89 11.30
CA SER A 134 5.31 0.99 10.16
C SER A 134 6.33 1.36 9.07
N SER A 135 6.68 0.40 8.22
CA SER A 135 7.60 0.66 7.11
C SER A 135 7.27 -0.18 5.88
N THR A 136 7.68 0.32 4.73
CA THR A 136 7.65 -0.39 3.45
C THR A 136 8.91 -0.07 2.66
N GLU A 137 9.26 -0.91 1.71
CA GLU A 137 10.45 -0.76 0.88
C GLU A 137 10.04 -0.43 -0.55
N CYS A 138 10.75 0.45 -1.24
CA CYS A 138 10.42 0.76 -2.62
C CYS A 138 11.61 1.34 -3.38
N GLY A 139 11.53 1.33 -4.71
CA GLY A 139 12.49 2.03 -5.57
C GLY A 139 12.31 3.55 -5.55
N LEU A 140 13.34 4.27 -6.03
CA LEU A 140 13.32 5.74 -6.09
C LEU A 140 12.23 6.32 -6.98
N ASP A 141 11.78 5.57 -7.97
CA ASP A 141 10.76 6.04 -8.88
C ASP A 141 9.34 5.71 -8.41
N HIS A 142 9.20 4.90 -7.36
CA HIS A 142 7.89 4.43 -6.87
C HIS A 142 6.96 5.61 -6.61
N LEU A 143 5.73 5.53 -7.14
CA LEU A 143 4.79 6.64 -7.11
C LEU A 143 4.01 6.67 -5.80
N TRP A 144 4.10 7.79 -5.11
CA TRP A 144 3.41 8.03 -3.86
C TRP A 144 2.28 9.04 -4.06
N LEU A 145 1.09 8.69 -3.57
CA LEU A 145 -0.02 9.61 -3.37
C LEU A 145 0.12 10.27 -1.99
N PHE A 146 0.32 11.59 -1.94
CA PHE A 146 0.53 12.29 -0.66
C PHE A 146 0.05 13.74 -0.66
N ILE A 147 -0.04 14.31 0.53
CA ILE A 147 -0.30 15.74 0.80
C ILE A 147 1.01 16.39 1.27
N PRO A 148 1.46 17.49 0.65
CA PRO A 148 2.66 18.19 1.07
C PRO A 148 2.46 18.94 2.41
N PRO A 149 3.53 19.21 3.17
CA PRO A 149 3.42 19.69 4.56
C PRO A 149 2.72 21.05 4.67
N SER A 150 2.98 21.96 3.72
CA SER A 150 2.39 23.30 3.68
C SER A 150 0.87 23.30 3.47
N ARG A 151 0.29 22.17 3.04
CA ARG A 151 -1.15 21.96 2.83
C ARG A 151 -1.78 21.03 3.87
N ARG A 152 -1.00 20.55 4.85
CA ARG A 152 -1.48 19.68 5.94
C ARG A 152 -2.25 20.47 7.02
N PHE A 153 -1.87 21.73 7.25
CA PHE A 153 -2.44 22.57 8.30
C PHE A 153 -3.30 23.70 7.70
N LYS A 154 -4.49 23.95 8.28
CA LYS A 154 -5.29 25.14 7.98
C LYS A 154 -4.45 26.37 8.34
N LYS A 155 -3.94 27.10 7.35
CA LYS A 155 -3.47 28.46 7.61
C LYS A 155 -4.69 29.36 7.62
N LEU A 156 -4.93 30.09 8.71
CA LEU A 156 -5.78 31.27 8.61
C LEU A 156 -5.05 32.27 7.70
N THR A 157 -5.79 32.88 6.79
CA THR A 157 -5.28 34.05 6.07
C THR A 157 -5.04 35.19 7.05
N ARG A 158 -4.31 36.23 6.62
CA ARG A 158 -4.09 37.45 7.45
C ARG A 158 -5.40 38.09 7.95
N PHE A 159 -6.54 37.76 7.34
CA PHE A 159 -7.86 38.28 7.67
C PHE A 159 -8.72 37.28 8.47
N GLY A 160 -8.13 36.23 9.07
CA GLY A 160 -8.87 35.25 9.86
C GLY A 160 -9.72 34.27 9.06
N ASN A 161 -9.82 34.43 7.74
CA ASN A 161 -10.54 33.49 6.88
C ASN A 161 -9.74 32.20 6.69
N PRO A 162 -10.38 31.02 6.65
CA PRO A 162 -9.71 29.77 6.29
C PRO A 162 -9.04 29.93 4.93
N SER A 163 -7.73 29.66 4.83
CA SER A 163 -7.07 29.62 3.52
C SER A 163 -7.67 28.46 2.72
N PRO A 164 -7.99 28.65 1.42
CA PRO A 164 -8.56 27.61 0.55
C PRO A 164 -7.55 26.52 0.16
N CYS A 165 -6.55 26.24 1.01
CA CYS A 165 -5.66 25.10 0.89
C CYS A 165 -6.41 23.82 1.25
N PHE A 166 -7.31 23.40 0.37
CA PHE A 166 -7.83 22.05 0.35
C PHE A 166 -6.66 21.05 0.31
N LYS A 167 -6.82 19.92 1.01
CA LYS A 167 -5.93 18.75 0.97
C LYS A 167 -5.83 18.23 -0.47
N LYS A 168 -5.02 18.88 -1.30
CA LYS A 168 -4.81 18.47 -2.69
C LYS A 168 -3.72 17.43 -2.70
N TYR A 169 -4.15 16.18 -2.89
CA TYR A 169 -3.24 15.08 -3.13
C TYR A 169 -2.41 15.33 -4.39
N MET A 170 -1.18 14.84 -4.35
CA MET A 170 -0.23 14.84 -5.46
C MET A 170 0.35 13.45 -5.62
N ILE A 171 0.63 13.06 -6.87
CA ILE A 171 1.32 11.82 -7.19
C ILE A 171 2.70 12.16 -7.73
N ARG A 172 3.76 11.73 -7.03
CA ARG A 172 5.16 11.93 -7.44
C ARG A 172 6.03 10.73 -7.03
N PRO A 173 7.16 10.50 -7.73
CA PRO A 173 8.10 9.44 -7.34
C PRO A 173 8.80 9.75 -6.01
N LEU A 174 9.31 8.72 -5.32
CA LEU A 174 10.05 8.88 -4.06
C LEU A 174 11.23 9.86 -4.19
N LYS A 175 12.00 9.80 -5.29
CA LYS A 175 13.12 10.73 -5.54
C LYS A 175 12.71 12.20 -5.53
N TYR A 176 11.49 12.50 -5.97
CA TYR A 176 10.95 13.86 -5.93
C TYR A 176 10.68 14.30 -4.48
N ILE A 177 10.15 13.40 -3.65
CA ILE A 177 9.89 13.68 -2.23
C ILE A 177 11.22 13.93 -1.51
N LEU A 178 12.22 13.05 -1.72
CA LEU A 178 13.55 13.17 -1.12
C LEU A 178 14.26 14.47 -1.55
N LEU A 179 14.22 14.83 -2.83
CA LEU A 179 14.83 16.08 -3.32
C LEU A 179 14.20 17.33 -2.67
N ARG A 180 12.90 17.28 -2.33
CA ARG A 180 12.14 18.45 -1.84
C ARG A 180 12.14 18.59 -0.32
N TRP A 181 12.14 17.48 0.41
CA TRP A 181 12.01 17.47 1.86
C TRP A 181 13.14 16.73 2.59
N GLY A 182 14.07 16.10 1.87
CA GLY A 182 15.11 15.27 2.44
C GLY A 182 14.62 13.89 2.90
N SER A 183 15.55 13.07 3.38
CA SER A 183 15.26 11.73 3.93
C SER A 183 14.77 11.76 5.38
N HIS A 184 15.13 12.79 6.16
CA HIS A 184 14.75 12.93 7.56
C HIS A 184 14.12 14.31 7.84
N PRO A 185 12.95 14.62 7.24
CA PRO A 185 12.27 15.87 7.50
C PRO A 185 11.84 16.00 8.97
N LYS A 186 11.95 17.23 9.51
CA LYS A 186 11.39 17.58 10.82
C LYS A 186 9.87 17.31 10.83
N PRO A 187 9.24 17.01 11.98
CA PRO A 187 7.82 16.63 12.05
C PRO A 187 6.87 17.55 11.26
N GLY A 188 7.01 18.87 11.35
CA GLY A 188 6.17 19.83 10.61
C GLY A 188 6.42 19.90 9.10
N GLN A 189 7.45 19.22 8.59
CA GLN A 189 7.84 19.15 7.18
C GLN A 189 7.60 17.76 6.59
N ARG A 190 7.01 16.82 7.35
CA ARG A 190 6.66 15.50 6.85
C ARG A 190 5.44 15.58 5.94
N ILE A 191 5.51 14.85 4.83
CA ILE A 191 4.35 14.61 3.97
C ILE A 191 3.34 13.71 4.69
N SER A 192 2.10 13.68 4.21
CA SER A 192 1.06 12.78 4.72
C SER A 192 0.55 11.90 3.59
N ILE A 193 0.55 10.59 3.81
CA ILE A 193 -0.06 9.62 2.90
C ILE A 193 -1.48 9.30 3.36
N PRO A 194 -2.41 8.95 2.45
CA PRO A 194 -3.72 8.44 2.83
C PRO A 194 -3.60 7.02 3.40
N VAL A 195 -4.51 6.67 4.31
CA VAL A 195 -4.69 5.30 4.81
C VAL A 195 -5.69 4.59 3.90
N CYS A 196 -5.41 3.33 3.57
CA CYS A 196 -6.32 2.50 2.77
C CYS A 196 -7.65 2.26 3.50
N LEU A 197 -8.73 2.08 2.73
CA LEU A 197 -10.00 1.61 3.30
C LEU A 197 -9.88 0.16 3.78
N PRO A 198 -10.77 -0.30 4.67
CA PRO A 198 -10.74 -1.67 5.19
C PRO A 198 -10.77 -2.70 4.06
N VAL A 199 -9.77 -3.58 4.05
CA VAL A 199 -9.66 -4.70 3.10
C VAL A 199 -10.92 -5.56 3.16
N GLN A 200 -11.51 -5.82 1.99
CA GLN A 200 -12.65 -6.71 1.80
C GLN A 200 -12.17 -8.12 1.44
N PHE A 201 -11.96 -8.95 2.46
CA PHE A 201 -11.66 -10.37 2.28
C PHE A 201 -12.93 -11.15 1.88
N LYS A 202 -12.78 -12.21 1.07
CA LYS A 202 -13.91 -13.02 0.60
C LYS A 202 -14.59 -13.81 1.72
N CYS A 203 -13.86 -14.19 2.77
CA CYS A 203 -14.33 -15.14 3.77
C CYS A 203 -15.34 -14.52 4.74
N LYS A 204 -16.63 -14.85 4.58
CA LYS A 204 -17.60 -14.91 5.68
C LYS A 204 -17.59 -16.35 6.22
N ARG A 205 -16.86 -16.60 7.30
CA ARG A 205 -16.88 -17.90 7.98
C ARG A 205 -17.97 -17.89 9.05
N ASN A 206 -18.67 -19.01 9.19
CA ASN A 206 -19.50 -19.25 10.37
C ASN A 206 -18.54 -19.55 11.52
N PHE A 207 -18.41 -18.61 12.45
CA PHE A 207 -17.51 -18.76 13.58
C PHE A 207 -18.22 -19.49 14.73
N ILE A 208 -17.56 -20.50 15.30
CA ILE A 208 -18.04 -21.17 16.52
C ILE A 208 -18.07 -20.16 17.68
N ILE A 209 -16.99 -19.38 17.83
CA ILE A 209 -16.93 -18.27 18.78
C ILE A 209 -17.18 -16.98 18.00
N HIS A 210 -18.26 -16.27 18.32
CA HIS A 210 -18.55 -14.99 17.68
C HIS A 210 -17.36 -14.01 17.81
N PRO A 211 -16.99 -13.23 16.77
CA PRO A 211 -15.81 -12.36 16.80
C PRO A 211 -15.73 -11.42 18.01
N TYR A 212 -16.85 -10.82 18.41
CA TYR A 212 -16.93 -10.02 19.64
C TYR A 212 -16.55 -10.81 20.90
N ILE A 213 -17.12 -12.01 21.08
CA ILE A 213 -16.80 -12.87 22.24
C ILE A 213 -15.32 -13.24 22.21
N LEU A 214 -14.76 -13.55 21.03
CA LEU A 214 -13.35 -13.84 20.93
C LEU A 214 -12.48 -12.64 21.34
N GLY A 215 -12.87 -11.42 20.96
CA GLY A 215 -12.20 -10.19 21.42
C GLY A 215 -12.17 -10.10 22.94
N VAL A 216 -13.31 -10.29 23.59
CA VAL A 216 -13.42 -10.29 25.07
C VAL A 216 -12.55 -11.39 25.69
N LEU A 217 -12.54 -12.59 25.12
CA LEU A 217 -11.71 -13.71 25.57
C LEU A 217 -10.20 -13.44 25.40
N ILE A 218 -9.82 -12.72 24.34
CA ILE A 218 -8.42 -12.35 24.12
C ILE A 218 -7.98 -11.29 25.13
N GLY A 219 -8.81 -10.29 25.45
CA GLY A 219 -8.51 -9.33 26.52
C GLY A 219 -8.46 -9.99 27.89
N ASP A 220 -9.63 -10.24 28.47
CA ASP A 220 -9.77 -10.64 29.89
C ASP A 220 -10.02 -12.13 30.12
N GLY A 221 -9.91 -12.95 29.07
CA GLY A 221 -10.19 -14.38 29.16
C GLY A 221 -9.08 -15.18 29.85
N ALA A 222 -9.47 -16.12 30.71
CA ALA A 222 -8.61 -17.20 31.18
C ALA A 222 -8.74 -18.40 30.22
N LEU A 223 -7.72 -18.61 29.38
CA LEU A 223 -7.76 -19.59 28.28
C LEU A 223 -6.90 -20.84 28.50
N THR A 224 -6.04 -20.86 29.53
CA THR A 224 -5.11 -21.96 29.83
C THR A 224 -5.72 -23.12 30.60
N CYS A 225 -6.85 -22.88 31.25
CA CYS A 225 -7.52 -23.84 32.12
C CYS A 225 -8.40 -24.82 31.31
N ASN A 226 -8.86 -25.90 31.95
CA ASN A 226 -9.93 -26.77 31.41
C ASN A 226 -11.32 -26.09 31.40
N SER A 227 -11.36 -24.76 31.45
CA SER A 227 -12.55 -23.93 31.41
C SER A 227 -12.22 -22.63 30.69
N VAL A 228 -13.14 -22.16 29.86
CA VAL A 228 -13.06 -20.84 29.23
C VAL A 228 -13.89 -19.87 30.07
N GLY A 229 -13.27 -18.81 30.54
CA GLY A 229 -13.94 -17.81 31.37
C GLY A 229 -13.34 -16.43 31.20
N VAL A 230 -14.04 -15.42 31.72
CA VAL A 230 -13.64 -14.01 31.72
C VAL A 230 -13.85 -13.45 33.12
N SER A 231 -12.99 -12.52 33.52
CA SER A 231 -13.21 -11.72 34.72
C SER A 231 -13.87 -10.40 34.30
N CYS A 232 -15.03 -10.08 34.86
CA CYS A 232 -15.83 -8.92 34.49
C CYS A 232 -16.31 -8.22 35.77
N HIS A 233 -15.92 -6.95 35.96
CA HIS A 233 -16.36 -6.17 37.10
C HIS A 233 -17.84 -5.81 36.97
N ASP A 234 -18.51 -5.52 38.10
CA ASP A 234 -19.92 -5.11 38.15
C ASP A 234 -20.26 -3.86 37.30
N LYS A 235 -19.25 -3.08 36.92
CA LYS A 235 -19.43 -1.89 36.06
C LYS A 235 -19.53 -2.26 34.57
N ASP A 236 -19.11 -3.46 34.21
CA ASP A 236 -18.95 -3.91 32.83
C ASP A 236 -19.96 -5.01 32.46
N LEU A 237 -21.05 -5.12 33.23
CA LEU A 237 -22.10 -6.13 33.02
C LEU A 237 -22.70 -6.11 31.61
N GLU A 238 -22.65 -4.96 30.93
CA GLU A 238 -23.07 -4.81 29.53
C GLU A 238 -22.29 -5.74 28.58
N ILE A 239 -21.01 -6.00 28.85
CA ILE A 239 -20.16 -6.94 28.09
C ILE A 239 -20.74 -8.35 28.21
N LEU A 240 -21.08 -8.77 29.43
CA LEU A 240 -21.68 -10.09 29.67
C LEU A 240 -23.06 -10.22 29.04
N GLU A 241 -23.89 -9.18 29.09
CA GLU A 241 -25.18 -9.17 28.41
C GLU A 241 -25.04 -9.31 26.90
N LYS A 242 -24.08 -8.60 26.30
CA LYS A 242 -23.79 -8.73 24.88
C LYS A 242 -23.26 -10.12 24.54
N CYS A 243 -22.38 -10.69 25.37
CA CYS A 243 -21.94 -12.08 25.22
C CYS A 243 -23.10 -13.07 25.32
N LYS A 244 -24.04 -12.89 26.27
CA LYS A 244 -25.24 -13.75 26.40
C LYS A 244 -26.15 -13.70 25.16
N ARG A 245 -26.22 -12.56 24.46
CA ARG A 245 -26.99 -12.44 23.20
C ARG A 245 -26.32 -13.11 22.00
N LEU A 246 -24.99 -13.24 22.03
CA LEU A 246 -24.19 -13.72 20.90
C LEU A 246 -23.70 -15.17 21.08
N ILE A 247 -23.88 -15.75 22.27
CA ILE A 247 -23.46 -17.11 22.56
C ILE A 247 -24.37 -18.11 21.84
N PRO A 248 -23.83 -19.24 21.32
CA PRO A 248 -24.65 -20.30 20.73
C PRO A 248 -25.66 -20.88 21.72
N ASP A 249 -26.79 -21.38 21.21
CA ASP A 249 -27.88 -21.94 22.02
C ASP A 249 -27.46 -23.14 22.86
N GLU A 250 -26.41 -23.87 22.48
CA GLU A 250 -25.88 -25.02 23.22
C GLU A 250 -25.04 -24.62 24.44
N MET A 251 -24.74 -23.33 24.58
CA MET A 251 -23.82 -22.78 25.58
C MET A 251 -24.55 -21.82 26.52
N LYS A 252 -23.95 -21.57 27.70
CA LYS A 252 -24.41 -20.57 28.67
C LYS A 252 -23.24 -19.96 29.43
N ILE A 253 -23.44 -18.76 29.95
CA ILE A 253 -22.50 -18.07 30.83
C ILE A 253 -22.97 -18.23 32.27
N VAL A 254 -22.07 -18.66 33.16
CA VAL A 254 -22.39 -18.93 34.56
C VAL A 254 -21.42 -18.20 35.46
N TYR A 255 -21.96 -17.55 36.49
CA TYR A 255 -21.16 -16.97 37.56
C TYR A 255 -20.40 -18.07 38.31
N ARG A 256 -19.11 -17.85 38.56
CA ARG A 256 -18.27 -18.77 39.33
C ARG A 256 -17.99 -18.23 40.72
N SER A 257 -17.32 -17.09 40.81
CA SER A 257 -16.89 -16.48 42.07
C SER A 257 -16.33 -15.09 41.84
N ALA A 258 -16.48 -14.18 42.81
CA ALA A 258 -16.04 -12.78 42.72
C ALA A 258 -16.53 -12.11 41.43
N TYR A 259 -15.64 -11.89 40.46
CA TYR A 259 -15.92 -11.28 39.16
C TYR A 259 -15.80 -12.28 38.00
N ASP A 260 -15.62 -13.57 38.28
CA ASP A 260 -15.34 -14.59 37.28
C ASP A 260 -16.62 -15.24 36.73
N TYR A 261 -16.70 -15.29 35.41
CA TYR A 261 -17.78 -15.91 34.65
C TYR A 261 -17.22 -16.96 33.69
N ASN A 262 -17.82 -18.15 33.70
CA ASN A 262 -17.41 -19.24 32.82
C ASN A 262 -18.40 -19.46 31.68
N PHE A 263 -17.87 -19.71 30.49
CA PHE A 263 -18.61 -20.19 29.33
C PHE A 263 -18.65 -21.72 29.39
N ILE A 264 -19.83 -22.31 29.56
CA ILE A 264 -20.02 -23.76 29.66
C ILE A 264 -21.09 -24.25 28.70
N GLY A 265 -21.00 -25.53 28.30
CA GLY A 265 -22.08 -26.20 27.59
C GLY A 265 -23.29 -26.41 28.49
N LYS A 266 -24.50 -26.41 27.91
CA LYS A 266 -25.73 -26.77 28.62
C LYS A 266 -25.73 -28.24 29.06
N ASN A 267 -25.08 -29.11 28.30
CA ASN A 267 -24.89 -30.52 28.62
C ASN A 267 -23.50 -30.78 29.23
N HIS A 268 -23.39 -31.80 30.08
CA HIS A 268 -22.10 -32.19 30.68
C HIS A 268 -21.10 -32.61 29.60
N GLY A 269 -19.89 -32.04 29.63
CA GLY A 269 -18.78 -32.40 28.74
C GLY A 269 -18.78 -31.74 27.35
N THR A 270 -19.76 -30.89 27.02
CA THR A 270 -19.91 -30.32 25.65
C THR A 270 -19.49 -28.85 25.57
N ASN A 271 -18.26 -28.49 25.97
CA ASN A 271 -17.78 -27.12 25.82
C ASN A 271 -17.16 -26.89 24.43
N ILE A 272 -17.98 -26.42 23.49
CA ILE A 272 -17.54 -26.14 22.12
C ILE A 272 -16.51 -25.00 22.07
N PHE A 273 -16.57 -24.03 22.97
CA PHE A 273 -15.59 -22.94 23.03
C PHE A 273 -14.23 -23.44 23.48
N LEU A 274 -14.16 -24.34 24.46
CA LEU A 274 -12.89 -24.93 24.89
C LEU A 274 -12.22 -25.71 23.75
N SER A 275 -13.02 -26.46 22.98
CA SER A 275 -12.53 -27.21 21.81
C SER A 275 -12.02 -26.25 20.73
N GLU A 276 -12.75 -25.16 20.49
CA GLU A 276 -12.37 -24.17 19.49
C GLU A 276 -11.13 -23.35 19.88
N ILE A 277 -11.01 -22.93 21.14
CA ILE A 277 -9.81 -22.25 21.65
C ILE A 277 -8.55 -23.11 21.49
N ARG A 278 -8.68 -24.43 21.71
CA ARG A 278 -7.58 -25.37 21.46
C ARG A 278 -7.27 -25.50 19.98
N ARG A 279 -8.28 -25.60 19.11
CA ARG A 279 -8.12 -25.66 17.65
C ARG A 279 -7.44 -24.42 17.09
N LEU A 280 -7.80 -23.24 17.60
CA LEU A 280 -7.23 -21.95 17.22
C LEU A 280 -5.82 -21.72 17.80
N GLY A 281 -5.35 -22.58 18.70
CA GLY A 281 -4.05 -22.42 19.37
C GLY A 281 -4.03 -21.28 20.41
N LEU A 282 -5.19 -20.84 20.89
CA LEU A 282 -5.32 -19.75 21.88
C LEU A 282 -5.27 -20.21 23.34
N ASN A 283 -5.06 -21.52 23.57
CA ASN A 283 -4.81 -22.10 24.89
C ASN A 283 -3.38 -21.75 25.37
N VAL A 284 -3.09 -20.46 25.49
CA VAL A 284 -1.78 -19.88 25.81
C VAL A 284 -1.91 -18.86 26.94
N LYS A 285 -0.79 -18.49 27.56
CA LYS A 285 -0.76 -17.43 28.58
C LYS A 285 -1.13 -16.08 27.98
N SER A 286 -1.59 -15.15 28.81
CA SER A 286 -2.03 -13.80 28.39
C SER A 286 -1.01 -13.06 27.52
N GLU A 287 0.27 -13.13 27.86
CA GLU A 287 1.37 -12.50 27.11
C GLU A 287 1.58 -13.07 25.69
N SER A 288 1.07 -14.27 25.42
CA SER A 288 1.23 -14.98 24.15
C SER A 288 -0.08 -15.08 23.35
N LYS A 289 -1.17 -14.49 23.84
CA LYS A 289 -2.44 -14.44 23.10
C LYS A 289 -2.24 -13.66 21.80
N PHE A 290 -2.92 -14.09 20.74
CA PHE A 290 -2.86 -13.47 19.43
C PHE A 290 -4.25 -13.47 18.78
N ILE A 291 -4.41 -12.74 17.67
CA ILE A 291 -5.63 -12.79 16.88
C ILE A 291 -5.43 -13.87 15.80
N PRO A 292 -6.21 -14.97 15.78
CA PRO A 292 -6.05 -16.01 14.77
C PRO A 292 -6.31 -15.48 13.35
N ASP A 293 -5.59 -16.02 12.36
CA ASP A 293 -5.69 -15.58 10.97
C ASP A 293 -7.11 -15.68 10.40
N GLU A 294 -7.90 -16.66 10.85
CA GLU A 294 -9.31 -16.81 10.46
C GLU A 294 -10.19 -15.61 10.88
N TYR A 295 -9.81 -14.94 11.97
CA TYR A 295 -10.46 -13.73 12.49
C TYR A 295 -9.77 -12.45 12.04
N LYS A 296 -8.51 -12.54 11.59
CA LYS A 296 -7.75 -11.42 11.02
C LYS A 296 -8.09 -11.18 9.55
N TYR A 297 -8.37 -12.24 8.79
CA TYR A 297 -8.65 -12.24 7.35
C TYR A 297 -10.12 -12.59 7.05
N THR A 298 -11.02 -11.90 7.75
CA THR A 298 -12.48 -12.00 7.58
C THR A 298 -13.06 -10.64 7.15
N SER A 299 -14.36 -10.59 6.87
CA SER A 299 -15.07 -9.37 6.51
C SER A 299 -14.84 -8.23 7.51
N ALA A 300 -14.85 -6.99 7.03
CA ALA A 300 -14.57 -5.80 7.85
C ALA A 300 -15.48 -5.71 9.09
N GLU A 301 -16.75 -6.13 8.97
CA GLU A 301 -17.73 -6.13 10.05
C GLU A 301 -17.32 -7.06 11.20
N ASN A 302 -16.89 -8.28 10.87
CA ASN A 302 -16.42 -9.26 11.85
C ASN A 302 -15.14 -8.78 12.56
N ARG A 303 -14.22 -8.12 11.82
CA ARG A 303 -13.02 -7.52 12.41
C ARG A 303 -13.35 -6.36 13.34
N ILE A 304 -14.35 -5.55 12.99
CA ILE A 304 -14.87 -4.49 13.85
C ILE A 304 -15.52 -5.09 15.11
N GLU A 305 -16.30 -6.16 15.00
CA GLU A 305 -16.88 -6.83 16.18
C GLU A 305 -15.80 -7.39 17.11
N LEU A 306 -14.74 -8.01 16.56
CA LEU A 306 -13.59 -8.44 17.36
C LEU A 306 -12.91 -7.26 18.04
N LEU A 307 -12.66 -6.17 17.31
CA LEU A 307 -12.06 -4.97 17.86
C LEU A 307 -12.91 -4.36 18.99
N LYS A 308 -14.23 -4.33 18.84
CA LYS A 308 -15.14 -3.89 19.92
C LYS A 308 -14.96 -4.74 21.17
N GLY A 309 -14.86 -6.06 21.03
CA GLY A 309 -14.62 -6.95 22.17
C GLY A 309 -13.31 -6.66 22.89
N LEU A 310 -12.24 -6.39 22.14
CA LEU A 310 -10.93 -6.00 22.71
C LEU A 310 -10.98 -4.63 23.41
N MET A 311 -11.66 -3.65 22.79
CA MET A 311 -11.77 -2.30 23.33
C MET A 311 -12.63 -2.25 24.58
N ASP A 312 -13.68 -3.06 24.67
CA ASP A 312 -14.56 -3.12 25.85
C ASP A 312 -13.83 -3.72 27.07
N THR A 313 -12.81 -4.58 26.86
CA THR A 313 -12.05 -5.19 27.96
C THR A 313 -10.81 -4.40 28.35
N ASP A 314 -9.90 -4.18 27.39
CA ASP A 314 -8.55 -3.65 27.65
C ASP A 314 -8.29 -2.37 26.82
N GLY A 315 -9.36 -1.72 26.36
CA GLY A 315 -9.29 -0.45 25.64
C GLY A 315 -9.01 0.70 26.59
N SER A 316 -8.01 1.53 26.25
CA SER A 316 -7.72 2.81 26.88
C SER A 316 -7.95 3.97 25.93
#